data_AF-A0AAW0R1L8-F1
#
_entry.id   AF-A0AAW0R1L8-F1
#
_cell.length_a   1.000
_cell.length_b   1.000
_cell.length_c   1.000
_cell.angle_alpha   90.00
_cell.angle_beta   90.00
_cell.angle_gamma   90.00
#
_symmetry.space_group_name_H-M   'P 1'
#
loop_
_entity.id
_entity.type
_entity.pdbx_description
1 polymer ?
#
loop_
_entity_poly.entity_id
_entity_poly.type
_entity_poly.pdbx_seq_one_letter_code
_entity_poly.pdbx_strand_id
1 'polypeptide(L)'
;MGGFYMQYLESLCRRRGWQDPSYECYRDASGYTCLVLVNGREYQTDLAYESDGLAQENAAMRAFMVCRNFSVNGGMLARNGIVQGLPANDTGRRHKKSRGSASAGHRESRHHHHSGHHSSSSSTASFD
;
A
#
# COMPACT_ATOMS: atom_id res chain seq x y z
N MET A 1 28.70 7.33 -2.61
CA MET A 1 28.00 6.45 -1.66
C MET A 1 26.55 6.91 -1.63
N GLY A 2 25.59 6.09 -2.06
CA GLY A 2 24.17 6.46 -2.00
C GLY A 2 23.70 6.46 -0.55
N GLY A 3 22.91 7.47 -0.17
CA GLY A 3 22.41 7.61 1.20
C GLY A 3 21.41 6.51 1.58
N PHE A 4 21.14 6.37 2.88
CA PHE A 4 20.30 5.30 3.43
C PHE A 4 18.87 5.38 2.90
N TYR A 5 18.30 6.60 2.85
CA TYR A 5 16.93 6.81 2.38
C TYR A 5 16.78 6.59 0.89
N MET A 6 17.82 6.86 0.09
CA MET A 6 17.80 6.54 -1.34
C MET A 6 17.61 5.04 -1.58
N GLN A 7 18.34 4.20 -0.85
CA GLN A 7 18.22 2.72 -0.94
C GLN A 7 16.86 2.22 -0.42
N TYR A 8 16.35 2.83 0.65
CA TYR A 8 15.02 2.48 1.17
C TYR A 8 13.89 2.85 0.21
N LEU A 9 14.04 3.96 -0.51
CA LEU A 9 13.07 4.40 -1.52
C LEU A 9 13.11 3.48 -2.74
N GLU A 10 14.28 3.09 -3.22
CA GLU A 10 14.43 2.10 -4.30
C GLU A 10 13.79 0.76 -3.92
N SER A 11 14.09 0.27 -2.72
CA SER A 11 13.47 -0.96 -2.17
C SER A 11 11.95 -0.83 -2.02
N LEU A 12 11.43 0.38 -1.81
CA LEU A 12 10.00 0.69 -1.76
C LEU A 12 9.35 0.64 -3.12
N CYS A 13 9.97 1.24 -4.13
CA CYS A 13 9.47 1.19 -5.49
C CYS A 13 9.43 -0.25 -5.99
N ARG A 14 10.53 -0.99 -5.78
CA ARG A 14 10.64 -2.39 -6.22
C ARG A 14 9.58 -3.30 -5.61
N ARG A 15 9.33 -3.22 -4.30
CA ARG A 15 8.29 -4.05 -3.64
C ARG A 15 6.87 -3.68 -4.05
N ARG A 16 6.65 -2.48 -4.59
CA ARG A 16 5.35 -1.98 -5.04
C ARG A 16 5.15 -2.12 -6.56
N GLY A 17 6.17 -2.56 -7.30
CA GLY A 17 6.16 -2.57 -8.76
C GLY A 17 6.12 -1.17 -9.37
N TRP A 18 6.55 -0.14 -8.63
CA TRP A 18 6.68 1.22 -9.15
C TRP A 18 7.99 1.37 -9.91
N GLN A 19 8.03 2.33 -10.82
CA GLN A 19 9.28 2.75 -11.46
C GLN A 19 10.29 3.21 -10.41
N ASP A 20 11.57 2.97 -10.67
CA ASP A 20 12.65 3.42 -9.82
C ASP A 20 12.60 4.95 -9.64
N PRO A 21 12.92 5.45 -8.43
CA PRO A 21 12.86 6.87 -8.15
C PRO A 21 13.89 7.65 -8.98
N SER A 22 13.48 8.74 -9.61
CA SER A 22 14.41 9.66 -10.28
C SER A 22 14.74 10.86 -9.41
N TYR A 23 15.98 11.34 -9.53
CA TYR A 23 16.51 12.45 -8.75
C TYR A 23 16.96 13.55 -9.70
N GLU A 24 16.49 14.77 -9.46
CA GLU A 24 16.95 15.97 -10.14
C GLU A 24 17.48 16.96 -9.12
N CYS A 25 18.77 17.26 -9.21
CA CYS A 25 19.43 18.21 -8.32
C CYS A 25 19.61 19.55 -9.02
N TYR A 26 19.20 20.60 -8.33
CA TYR A 26 19.39 21.97 -8.79
C TYR A 26 20.32 22.70 -7.84
N ARG A 27 21.24 23.46 -8.41
CA ARG A 27 22.15 24.34 -7.68
C ARG A 27 21.73 25.78 -7.92
N ASP A 28 21.51 26.50 -6.84
CA ASP A 28 21.25 27.94 -6.83
C ASP A 28 22.33 28.68 -6.03
N ALA A 29 22.32 30.02 -6.08
CA ALA A 29 23.18 30.86 -5.26
C ALA A 29 22.98 30.60 -3.76
N SER A 30 21.78 30.17 -3.35
CA SER A 30 21.47 29.84 -1.95
C SER A 30 21.88 28.43 -1.50
N GLY A 31 22.31 27.55 -2.41
CA GLY A 31 22.70 26.17 -2.11
C GLY A 31 22.11 25.13 -3.07
N TYR A 32 21.97 23.89 -2.61
CA TYR A 32 21.50 22.75 -3.40
C TYR A 32 20.09 22.33 -3.01
N THR A 33 19.22 22.14 -3.99
CA THR A 33 17.90 21.55 -3.80
C THR A 33 17.79 20.29 -4.64
N CYS A 34 16.91 19.37 -4.24
CA CYS A 34 16.68 18.15 -5.00
C CYS A 34 15.19 17.87 -5.11
N LEU A 35 14.76 17.47 -6.29
CA LEU A 35 13.45 16.94 -6.60
C LEU A 35 13.55 15.43 -6.79
N VAL A 36 12.60 14.69 -6.22
CA VAL A 36 12.51 13.23 -6.35
C VAL A 36 11.14 12.86 -6.88
N LEU A 37 11.11 12.12 -7.99
CA LEU A 37 9.86 11.63 -8.58
C LEU A 37 9.65 10.17 -8.17
N VAL A 38 8.52 9.90 -7.52
CA VAL A 38 8.11 8.55 -7.12
C VAL A 38 6.66 8.32 -7.52
N ASN A 39 6.43 7.35 -8.42
CA ASN A 39 5.09 6.96 -8.84
C ASN A 39 4.22 8.15 -9.29
N GLY A 40 4.81 9.06 -10.10
CA GLY A 40 4.14 10.26 -10.61
C GLY A 40 3.94 11.37 -9.58
N ARG A 41 4.57 11.29 -8.40
CA ARG A 41 4.54 12.35 -7.38
C ARG A 41 5.93 12.92 -7.17
N GLU A 42 6.00 14.23 -7.17
CA GLU A 42 7.24 14.99 -7.00
C GLU A 42 7.42 15.41 -5.54
N TYR A 43 8.63 15.25 -5.03
CA TYR A 43 9.02 15.64 -3.68
C TYR A 43 10.28 16.49 -3.75
N GLN A 44 10.15 17.76 -3.39
CA GLN A 44 11.28 18.68 -3.31
C GLN A 44 11.71 18.90 -1.87
N THR A 45 13.00 19.16 -1.65
CA THR A 45 13.55 19.69 -0.41
C THR A 45 12.91 21.03 -0.01
N ASP A 46 12.59 21.23 1.28
CA ASP A 46 12.02 22.52 1.77
C ASP A 46 13.02 23.67 1.78
N LEU A 47 14.29 23.35 1.90
CA LEU A 47 15.39 24.28 2.14
C LEU A 47 16.53 23.95 1.19
N ALA A 48 17.41 24.93 0.95
CA ALA A 48 18.66 24.70 0.25
C ALA A 48 19.70 24.09 1.20
N TYR A 49 20.43 23.07 0.72
CA TYR A 49 21.46 22.34 1.45
C TYR A 49 22.86 22.72 0.96
N GLU A 50 23.89 22.36 1.75
CA GLU A 50 25.29 22.68 1.44
C GLU A 50 25.86 21.84 0.29
N SER A 51 25.33 20.62 0.07
CA SER A 51 25.81 19.69 -0.96
C SER A 51 24.68 18.95 -1.67
N ASP A 52 24.98 18.43 -2.86
CA ASP A 52 24.05 17.62 -3.66
C ASP A 52 23.63 16.34 -2.93
N GLY A 53 24.58 15.65 -2.29
CA GLY A 53 24.30 14.42 -1.55
C GLY A 53 23.36 14.65 -0.36
N LEU A 54 23.52 15.78 0.35
CA LEU A 54 22.60 16.16 1.42
C LEU A 54 21.20 16.46 0.88
N ALA A 55 21.11 17.20 -0.22
CA ALA A 55 19.82 17.51 -0.85
C ALA A 55 19.10 16.24 -1.32
N GLN A 56 19.82 15.30 -1.97
CA GLN A 56 19.28 14.02 -2.43
C GLN A 56 18.77 13.17 -1.28
N GLU A 57 19.56 13.00 -0.22
CA GLU A 57 19.18 12.17 0.92
C GLU A 57 17.97 12.77 1.67
N ASN A 58 17.92 14.10 1.82
CA ASN A 58 16.78 14.76 2.46
C ASN A 58 15.51 14.69 1.59
N ALA A 59 15.64 14.82 0.27
CA ALA A 59 14.52 14.62 -0.63
C ALA A 59 14.02 13.16 -0.61
N ALA A 60 14.93 12.20 -0.61
CA ALA A 60 14.63 10.77 -0.48
C ALA A 60 13.91 10.45 0.84
N MET A 61 14.37 11.04 1.95
CA MET A 61 13.74 10.89 3.26
C MET A 61 12.28 11.35 3.24
N ARG A 62 12.02 12.53 2.68
CA ARG A 62 10.66 13.09 2.55
C ARG A 62 9.79 12.20 1.68
N ALA A 63 10.28 11.84 0.50
CA ALA A 63 9.59 10.93 -0.40
C ALA A 63 9.29 9.61 0.29
N PHE A 64 10.24 9.04 1.04
CA PHE A 64 10.07 7.76 1.73
C PHE A 64 9.03 7.82 2.84
N MET A 65 9.07 8.84 3.71
CA MET A 65 8.12 9.01 4.80
C MET A 65 6.68 9.17 4.30
N VAL A 66 6.51 9.84 3.16
CA VAL A 66 5.21 9.99 2.53
C VAL A 66 4.81 8.70 1.79
N CYS A 67 5.72 8.14 0.99
CA CYS A 67 5.44 6.99 0.13
C CYS A 67 5.20 5.68 0.89
N ARG A 68 5.85 5.49 2.04
CA ARG A 68 5.62 4.30 2.88
C ARG A 68 4.17 4.20 3.36
N ASN A 69 3.48 5.34 3.49
CA ASN A 69 2.11 5.43 3.98
C ASN A 69 1.06 5.44 2.85
N PHE A 70 1.46 5.53 1.58
CA PHE A 70 0.46 5.40 0.50
C PHE A 70 -0.11 3.99 0.51
N SER A 71 -1.43 3.87 0.65
CA SER A 71 -2.12 2.62 0.36
C SER A 71 -2.01 2.34 -1.15
N VAL A 72 -1.68 1.09 -1.51
CA VAL A 72 -1.61 0.59 -2.90
C VAL A 72 -2.93 0.71 -3.67
N ASN A 73 -4.01 1.12 -2.99
CA ASN A 73 -5.36 1.30 -3.56
C ASN A 73 -5.82 2.76 -3.70
N GLY A 74 -4.92 3.76 -3.64
CA GLY A 74 -5.33 5.16 -3.91
C GLY A 74 -6.35 5.73 -2.94
N GLY A 75 -6.29 5.36 -1.65
CA GLY A 75 -7.15 5.94 -0.61
C GLY A 75 -8.39 5.14 -0.24
N MET A 76 -8.53 3.87 -0.65
CA MET A 76 -9.51 2.97 -0.02
C MET A 76 -8.96 2.41 1.30
N LEU A 77 -8.84 3.28 2.30
CA LEU A 77 -9.00 2.81 3.67
C LEU A 77 -10.49 2.52 3.81
N ALA A 78 -10.84 1.26 4.07
CA ALA A 78 -12.21 0.85 4.33
C ALA A 78 -12.76 1.66 5.51
N ARG A 79 -13.46 2.76 5.21
CA ARG A 79 -14.29 3.46 6.18
C ARG A 79 -15.45 2.51 6.46
N ASN A 80 -15.39 1.84 7.61
CA ASN A 80 -16.50 1.06 8.19
C ASN A 80 -16.92 -0.24 7.47
N GLY A 81 -15.97 -1.04 6.95
CA GLY A 81 -16.19 -2.49 6.84
C GLY A 81 -17.08 -2.98 5.69
N ILE A 82 -17.03 -2.36 4.51
CA ILE A 82 -17.62 -2.95 3.29
C ILE A 82 -16.51 -3.17 2.26
N VAL A 83 -16.18 -4.44 2.05
CA VAL A 83 -15.38 -4.94 0.92
C VAL A 83 -16.23 -4.79 -0.34
N GLN A 84 -15.90 -3.82 -1.19
CA GLN A 84 -16.32 -3.80 -2.60
C GLN A 84 -15.07 -3.80 -3.48
N GLY A 85 -14.66 -4.99 -3.87
CA GLY A 85 -13.58 -5.24 -4.79
C GLY A 85 -13.60 -6.71 -5.19
N LEU A 86 -14.65 -7.11 -5.91
CA LEU A 86 -14.68 -8.39 -6.61
C LEU A 86 -13.45 -8.46 -7.53
N PRO A 87 -12.76 -9.60 -7.65
CA PRO A 87 -11.66 -9.73 -8.60
C PRO A 87 -12.21 -9.49 -10.01
N ALA A 88 -11.64 -8.52 -10.73
CA ALA A 88 -11.84 -8.37 -12.16
C ALA A 88 -11.17 -9.56 -12.86
N ASN A 89 -11.89 -10.68 -12.90
CA ASN A 89 -11.56 -11.80 -13.75
C ASN A 89 -11.89 -11.39 -15.19
N ASP A 90 -10.90 -10.86 -15.91
CA ASP A 90 -10.98 -10.60 -17.34
C ASP A 90 -10.94 -11.92 -18.10
N THR A 91 -12.09 -12.62 -18.13
CA THR A 91 -12.31 -13.79 -19.00
C THR A 91 -13.66 -13.68 -19.67
N GLY A 92 -13.84 -12.62 -20.47
CA GLY A 92 -15.03 -12.43 -21.28
C GLY A 92 -14.74 -12.64 -22.76
N ARG A 93 -14.83 -13.88 -23.26
CA ARG A 93 -15.40 -14.20 -24.60
C ARG A 93 -15.46 -15.71 -24.90
N ARG A 94 -16.72 -16.16 -25.09
CA ARG A 94 -17.21 -17.37 -25.77
C ARG A 94 -17.52 -18.59 -24.89
N HIS A 95 -18.80 -18.73 -24.51
CA HIS A 95 -19.48 -20.01 -24.73
C HIS A 95 -20.98 -19.85 -25.01
N LYS A 96 -21.44 -20.70 -25.93
CA LYS A 96 -22.73 -20.69 -26.64
C LYS A 96 -23.54 -21.90 -26.16
N LYS A 97 -24.84 -21.70 -25.91
CA LYS A 97 -25.93 -22.71 -25.82
C LYS A 97 -25.85 -23.79 -24.73
N SER A 98 -26.86 -23.88 -23.86
CA SER A 98 -28.03 -24.80 -23.95
C SER A 98 -28.79 -24.78 -22.61
N ARG A 99 -30.08 -24.41 -22.58
CA ARG A 99 -31.28 -25.26 -22.50
C ARG A 99 -31.25 -26.30 -21.37
N GLY A 100 -32.12 -26.13 -20.38
CA GLY A 100 -32.43 -27.17 -19.40
C GLY A 100 -33.27 -26.66 -18.22
N SER A 101 -34.57 -26.49 -18.44
CA SER A 101 -35.57 -26.42 -17.36
C SER A 101 -35.86 -27.84 -16.87
N ALA A 102 -35.69 -28.12 -15.57
CA ALA A 102 -36.33 -29.26 -14.88
C ALA A 102 -36.25 -29.10 -13.35
N SER A 103 -37.40 -28.75 -12.76
CA SER A 103 -38.10 -29.35 -11.61
C SER A 103 -37.38 -30.15 -10.50
N ALA A 104 -37.99 -30.02 -9.30
CA ALA A 104 -38.00 -30.91 -8.12
C ALA A 104 -36.78 -30.77 -7.19
N GLY A 105 -36.88 -30.71 -5.85
CA GLY A 105 -37.99 -30.89 -4.90
C GLY A 105 -37.37 -31.25 -3.53
N HIS A 106 -38.14 -31.08 -2.45
CA HIS A 106 -38.07 -31.84 -1.18
C HIS A 106 -37.12 -31.45 -0.01
N ARG A 107 -37.76 -30.95 1.05
CA ARG A 107 -37.73 -31.30 2.51
C ARG A 107 -36.44 -31.30 3.35
N GLU A 108 -36.53 -30.47 4.39
CA GLU A 108 -36.41 -30.70 5.84
C GLU A 108 -35.31 -31.60 6.45
N SER A 109 -34.76 -31.04 7.53
CA SER A 109 -34.47 -31.65 8.85
C SER A 109 -33.00 -31.74 9.29
N ARG A 110 -32.72 -30.91 10.31
CA ARG A 110 -31.99 -31.20 11.57
C ARG A 110 -30.52 -31.66 11.48
N HIS A 111 -29.67 -31.04 12.30
CA HIS A 111 -29.10 -31.68 13.52
C HIS A 111 -27.82 -30.99 14.05
N HIS A 112 -27.85 -30.74 15.36
CA HIS A 112 -26.79 -30.78 16.39
C HIS A 112 -25.55 -29.86 16.41
N HIS A 113 -25.56 -29.00 17.44
CA HIS A 113 -24.57 -28.86 18.54
C HIS A 113 -23.07 -28.91 18.22
N HIS A 114 -22.37 -27.79 18.48
CA HIS A 114 -21.13 -27.86 19.25
C HIS A 114 -20.91 -26.58 20.06
N SER A 115 -21.02 -26.70 21.38
CA SER A 115 -20.53 -25.79 22.40
C SER A 115 -18.99 -25.75 22.42
N GLY A 116 -18.39 -24.59 22.66
CA GLY A 116 -16.94 -24.43 22.61
C GLY A 116 -16.46 -23.12 23.22
N HIS A 117 -16.64 -23.01 24.51
CA HIS A 117 -16.12 -22.03 25.46
C HIS A 117 -14.58 -21.96 25.43
N HIS A 118 -14.02 -20.75 25.40
CA HIS A 118 -12.72 -20.43 26.01
C HIS A 118 -12.61 -18.93 26.27
N SER A 119 -12.79 -18.57 27.54
CA SER A 119 -12.39 -17.30 28.12
C SER A 119 -10.87 -17.22 28.16
N SER A 120 -10.31 -16.04 27.90
CA SER A 120 -8.95 -15.69 28.33
C SER A 120 -8.97 -14.25 28.80
N SER A 121 -9.16 -14.12 30.10
CA SER A 121 -8.87 -12.94 30.91
C SER A 121 -7.36 -12.69 30.95
N SER A 122 -6.92 -11.46 30.80
CA SER A 122 -5.56 -11.04 31.18
C SER A 122 -5.67 -9.73 31.93
N SER A 123 -5.50 -9.85 33.24
CA SER A 123 -5.64 -8.80 34.24
C SER A 123 -4.47 -7.83 34.20
N THR A 124 -4.80 -6.57 34.48
CA THR A 124 -3.89 -5.49 34.83
C THR A 124 -3.23 -5.76 36.18
N ALA A 125 -1.91 -5.59 36.28
CA ALA A 125 -1.25 -5.39 37.57
C ALA A 125 -0.20 -4.27 37.42
N SER A 126 -0.42 -3.22 38.21
CA SER A 126 0.38 -2.01 38.32
C SER A 126 1.67 -2.27 39.13
N PHE A 127 2.69 -1.47 38.84
CA PHE A 127 3.97 -1.42 39.56
C PHE A 127 3.82 -0.73 40.93
N ASP A 128 4.57 -1.22 41.91
CA ASP A 128 5.12 -0.44 43.03
C ASP A 128 6.66 -0.42 42.85
#